data_AF-A0A2S7SQD6-F1
#
_entry.id   AF-A0A2S7SQD6-F1
#
_cell.length_a   1.000
_cell.length_b   1.000
_cell.length_c   1.000
_cell.angle_alpha   90.00
_cell.angle_beta   90.00
_cell.angle_gamma   90.00
#
_symmetry.space_group_name_H-M   'P 1'
#
loop_
_entity.id
_entity.type
_entity.pdbx_description
1 polymer ?
#
loop_
_entity_poly.entity_id
_entity_poly.type
_entity_poly.pdbx_seq_one_letter_code
_entity_poly.pdbx_strand_id
1 'polypeptide(L)'
;MIFRLKRASLALLLILTTFSCALAQEKDKVVTLTVSGSGKTQDEAKQSALRSAIEQTFGAFISSKTEILNDKVVADQISSVASGNIQSFDVLNASQLPDGTWGVMLKAVVSVSKLSSFVQAKGIAVEFNGAVFAMNIKQQLLNEQGEFKSIVDLLMLLHEPMQTAYDYEIKTSESKASSIIDKEGKNWNIPIVVTATTNKNIDVCSEYLFKTLKAISLTREEVQTYAELKKLYFQYEITYKGQSKKIYLRTLASSLALTNFNYCIEGYIRSFKVVSDVETYGNGEIHFYKVAHPGSITLLASGQKAATFMWDDPKTLQQIEHISGYVVKPRGIHSLIKNGGVVIYEENGHGLVAAITDIDPAMKWDVAKKECDELGMGGYHDWRLPSVKELKLVYQNLGKDDIGGFNTITKKNSQHVAIGIPIMDANLVHLGYWSANNHTAIDFDNGESFKIRFDICNCSTRAVRSF
;
A
#
# COMPACT_ATOMS: atom_id res chain seq x y z
N MET A 1 33.90 -75.54 3.98
CA MET A 1 34.32 -74.16 3.64
C MET A 1 33.27 -73.42 2.78
N ILE A 2 32.73 -74.05 1.73
CA ILE A 2 31.74 -73.46 0.80
C ILE A 2 30.43 -72.98 1.49
N PHE A 3 29.95 -73.68 2.52
CA PHE A 3 28.73 -73.28 3.26
C PHE A 3 28.90 -72.02 4.12
N ARG A 4 30.12 -71.69 4.58
CA ARG A 4 30.38 -70.48 5.36
C ARG A 4 30.48 -69.24 4.45
N LEU A 5 31.00 -69.39 3.23
CA LEU A 5 31.00 -68.30 2.24
C LEU A 5 29.58 -67.92 1.79
N LYS A 6 28.69 -68.89 1.53
CA LYS A 6 27.30 -68.58 1.11
C LYS A 6 26.50 -67.80 2.17
N ARG A 7 26.71 -68.08 3.46
CA ARG A 7 26.05 -67.33 4.56
C ARG A 7 26.60 -65.91 4.73
N ALA A 8 27.90 -65.72 4.52
CA ALA A 8 28.52 -64.39 4.52
C ALA A 8 28.09 -63.55 3.32
N SER A 9 27.99 -64.15 2.13
CA SER A 9 27.51 -63.46 0.92
C SER A 9 26.01 -63.09 1.02
N LEU A 10 25.17 -63.93 1.63
CA LEU A 10 23.75 -63.62 1.83
C LEU A 10 23.54 -62.52 2.89
N ALA A 11 24.34 -62.51 3.95
CA ALA A 11 24.32 -61.46 4.97
C ALA A 11 24.84 -60.12 4.41
N LEU A 12 25.86 -60.13 3.55
CA LEU A 12 26.38 -58.92 2.90
C LEU A 12 25.38 -58.35 1.88
N LEU A 13 24.65 -59.20 1.17
CA LEU A 13 23.56 -58.78 0.25
C LEU A 13 22.34 -58.22 1.01
N LEU A 14 22.04 -58.76 2.20
CA LEU A 14 21.00 -58.23 3.09
C LEU A 14 21.40 -56.87 3.69
N ILE A 15 22.67 -56.69 4.04
CA ILE A 15 23.18 -55.42 4.59
C ILE A 15 23.25 -54.34 3.51
N LEU A 16 23.65 -54.67 2.28
CA LEU A 16 23.63 -53.74 1.15
C LEU A 16 22.21 -53.33 0.74
N THR A 17 21.22 -54.22 0.83
CA THR A 17 19.82 -53.88 0.53
C THR A 17 19.16 -53.06 1.63
N THR A 18 19.58 -53.21 2.90
CA THR A 18 19.13 -52.32 3.99
C THR A 18 19.80 -50.93 3.97
N PHE A 19 20.93 -50.76 3.29
CA PHE A 19 21.62 -49.47 3.19
C PHE A 19 21.06 -48.56 2.07
N SER A 20 20.36 -49.12 1.08
CA SER A 20 19.68 -48.34 0.03
C SER A 20 18.34 -47.75 0.48
N CYS A 21 17.87 -48.05 1.69
CA CYS A 21 16.64 -47.52 2.28
C CYS A 21 16.88 -46.57 3.45
N ALA A 22 18.13 -46.10 3.63
CA ALA A 22 18.36 -44.79 4.24
C ALA A 22 17.83 -43.78 3.24
N LEU A 23 16.52 -43.54 3.33
CA LEU A 23 15.76 -42.57 2.57
C LEU A 23 16.64 -41.34 2.34
N ALA A 24 16.98 -41.07 1.08
CA ALA A 24 17.00 -39.69 0.64
C ALA A 24 15.60 -39.15 0.96
N GLN A 25 15.40 -38.64 2.18
CA GLN A 25 14.29 -37.74 2.43
C GLN A 25 14.55 -36.59 1.48
N GLU A 26 13.83 -36.57 0.37
CA GLU A 26 13.72 -35.38 -0.46
C GLU A 26 13.26 -34.30 0.51
N LYS A 27 14.19 -33.40 0.88
CA LYS A 27 13.92 -32.35 1.86
C LYS A 27 12.65 -31.65 1.40
N ASP A 28 11.61 -31.67 2.25
CA ASP A 28 10.31 -31.12 1.89
C ASP A 28 10.52 -29.72 1.29
N LYS A 29 10.02 -29.50 0.08
CA LYS A 29 10.29 -28.26 -0.66
C LYS A 29 9.43 -27.18 -0.04
N VAL A 30 10.08 -26.29 0.68
CA VAL A 30 9.43 -25.22 1.43
C VAL A 30 9.71 -23.86 0.82
N VAL A 31 8.70 -23.00 0.90
CA VAL A 31 8.75 -21.59 0.52
C VAL A 31 8.58 -20.78 1.79
N THR A 32 9.44 -19.78 1.99
CA THR A 32 9.38 -18.90 3.16
C THR A 32 8.96 -17.51 2.73
N LEU A 33 7.90 -16.97 3.33
CA LEU A 33 7.33 -15.68 2.96
C LEU A 33 7.11 -14.82 4.20
N THR A 34 7.39 -13.52 4.09
CA THR A 34 6.92 -12.52 5.05
C THR A 34 5.62 -11.94 4.51
N VAL A 35 4.53 -12.15 5.22
CA VAL A 35 3.17 -11.78 4.79
C VAL A 35 2.47 -10.98 5.87
N SER A 36 1.52 -10.15 5.44
CA SER A 36 0.65 -9.39 6.33
C SER A 36 -0.82 -9.78 6.16
N GLY A 37 -1.60 -9.51 7.19
CA GLY A 37 -3.04 -9.72 7.22
C GLY A 37 -3.70 -8.83 8.26
N SER A 38 -5.00 -8.59 8.06
CA SER A 38 -5.83 -7.79 8.95
C SER A 38 -7.15 -8.48 9.27
N GLY A 39 -7.79 -8.08 10.36
CA GLY A 39 -9.04 -8.66 10.83
C GLY A 39 -9.62 -7.92 12.04
N LYS A 40 -10.83 -8.27 12.46
CA LYS A 40 -11.47 -7.67 13.65
C LYS A 40 -10.86 -8.21 14.95
N THR A 41 -10.27 -9.40 14.88
CA THR A 41 -9.53 -10.02 15.98
C THR A 41 -8.11 -10.36 15.54
N GLN A 42 -7.21 -10.53 16.52
CA GLN A 42 -5.84 -10.95 16.24
C GLN A 42 -5.79 -12.29 15.48
N ASP A 43 -6.70 -13.22 15.79
CA ASP A 43 -6.72 -14.53 15.13
C ASP A 43 -7.28 -14.45 13.70
N GLU A 44 -8.29 -13.63 13.45
CA GLU A 44 -8.72 -13.33 12.07
C GLU A 44 -7.58 -12.72 11.25
N ALA A 45 -6.84 -11.76 11.81
CA ALA A 45 -5.69 -11.15 11.15
C ALA A 45 -4.56 -12.16 10.85
N LYS A 46 -4.30 -13.09 11.79
CA LYS A 46 -3.36 -14.21 11.55
C LYS A 46 -3.84 -15.12 10.42
N GLN A 47 -5.11 -15.53 10.43
CA GLN A 47 -5.65 -16.40 9.38
C GLN A 47 -5.61 -15.71 8.01
N SER A 48 -5.92 -14.41 7.97
CA SER A 48 -5.79 -13.57 6.77
C SER A 48 -4.34 -13.56 6.23
N ALA A 49 -3.34 -13.40 7.11
CA ALA A 49 -1.94 -13.44 6.73
C ALA A 49 -1.50 -14.84 6.23
N LEU A 50 -1.86 -15.90 6.94
CA LEU A 50 -1.53 -17.29 6.54
C LEU A 50 -2.18 -17.67 5.21
N ARG A 51 -3.42 -17.23 4.98
CA ARG A 51 -4.10 -17.37 3.69
C ARG A 51 -3.30 -16.68 2.58
N SER A 52 -2.83 -15.46 2.82
CA SER A 52 -2.00 -14.75 1.84
C SER A 52 -0.71 -15.49 1.49
N ALA A 53 -0.06 -16.16 2.44
CA ALA A 53 1.13 -16.98 2.16
C ALA A 53 0.81 -18.17 1.25
N ILE A 54 -0.33 -18.82 1.44
CA ILE A 54 -0.75 -19.96 0.63
C ILE A 54 -1.15 -19.54 -0.77
N GLU A 55 -1.91 -18.44 -0.89
CA GLU A 55 -2.29 -17.87 -2.19
C GLU A 55 -1.06 -17.52 -3.03
N GLN A 56 -0.08 -16.83 -2.43
CA GLN A 56 1.18 -16.49 -3.09
C GLN A 56 1.96 -17.74 -3.51
N THR A 57 2.12 -18.71 -2.60
CA THR A 57 2.83 -19.96 -2.90
C THR A 57 2.14 -20.74 -4.01
N PHE A 58 0.81 -20.79 -4.01
CA PHE A 58 0.01 -21.48 -5.00
C PHE A 58 0.19 -20.88 -6.41
N GLY A 59 0.08 -19.55 -6.53
CA GLY A 59 0.22 -18.85 -7.80
C GLY A 59 1.61 -19.00 -8.43
N ALA A 60 2.66 -19.02 -7.62
CA ALA A 60 4.02 -19.18 -8.15
C ALA A 60 4.39 -20.64 -8.48
N PHE A 61 3.95 -21.60 -7.67
CA PHE A 61 4.50 -22.97 -7.71
C PHE A 61 3.56 -24.04 -8.25
N ILE A 62 2.24 -23.81 -8.23
CA ILE A 62 1.26 -24.85 -8.56
C ILE A 62 0.52 -24.53 -9.85
N SER A 63 0.04 -23.30 -10.01
CA SER A 63 -0.61 -22.88 -11.26
C SER A 63 -0.01 -21.57 -11.76
N SER A 64 0.76 -21.64 -12.85
CA SER A 64 1.16 -20.46 -13.62
C SER A 64 0.03 -19.92 -14.51
N LYS A 65 -1.08 -20.66 -14.63
CA LYS A 65 -2.33 -20.19 -15.25
C LYS A 65 -3.21 -19.64 -14.14
N THR A 66 -2.98 -18.38 -13.79
CA THR A 66 -3.78 -17.59 -12.86
C THR A 66 -5.24 -17.40 -13.33
N GLU A 67 -5.59 -17.74 -14.58
CA GLU A 67 -6.97 -17.81 -15.07
C GLU A 67 -7.89 -18.66 -14.16
N ILE A 68 -7.33 -19.68 -13.49
CA ILE A 68 -8.09 -20.60 -12.63
C ILE A 68 -8.32 -20.02 -11.21
N LEU A 69 -7.52 -19.06 -10.75
CA LEU A 69 -7.69 -18.44 -9.43
C LEU A 69 -8.83 -17.41 -9.38
N ASN A 70 -9.21 -16.85 -10.54
CA ASN A 70 -10.33 -15.93 -10.67
C ASN A 70 -11.69 -16.64 -10.69
N ASP A 71 -11.72 -17.96 -10.83
CA ASP A 71 -12.93 -18.72 -10.56
C ASP A 71 -13.17 -18.73 -9.05
N LYS A 72 -14.27 -18.08 -8.63
CA LYS A 72 -14.76 -18.00 -7.24
C LYS A 72 -14.70 -19.33 -6.50
N VAL A 73 -14.89 -20.44 -7.23
CA VAL A 73 -14.82 -21.83 -6.73
C VAL A 73 -13.41 -22.21 -6.24
N VAL A 74 -12.35 -21.77 -6.92
CA VAL A 74 -10.96 -22.12 -6.57
C VAL A 74 -10.47 -21.26 -5.41
N ALA A 75 -10.83 -19.96 -5.39
CA ALA A 75 -10.58 -19.08 -4.26
C ALA A 75 -11.31 -19.56 -2.98
N ASP A 76 -12.57 -20.00 -3.09
CA ASP A 76 -13.35 -20.58 -2.00
C ASP A 76 -12.77 -21.92 -1.53
N GLN A 77 -12.17 -22.70 -2.43
CA GLN A 77 -11.45 -23.92 -2.06
C GLN A 77 -10.14 -23.61 -1.34
N ILE A 78 -9.35 -22.61 -1.77
CA ILE A 78 -8.10 -22.19 -1.09
C ILE A 78 -8.38 -21.63 0.31
N SER A 79 -9.49 -20.88 0.47
CA SER A 79 -10.01 -20.37 1.75
C SER A 79 -10.15 -21.44 2.83
N SER A 80 -10.74 -22.58 2.49
CA SER A 80 -11.01 -23.66 3.45
C SER A 80 -9.77 -24.47 3.86
N VAL A 81 -8.62 -24.20 3.21
CA VAL A 81 -7.46 -25.09 3.15
C VAL A 81 -6.25 -24.52 3.92
N ALA A 82 -6.39 -23.32 4.49
CA ALA A 82 -5.27 -22.52 4.96
C ALA A 82 -4.50 -23.10 6.16
N SER A 83 -5.09 -23.97 6.98
CA SER A 83 -4.47 -24.43 8.24
C SER A 83 -3.57 -25.67 8.09
N GLY A 84 -3.72 -26.49 7.04
CA GLY A 84 -3.01 -27.78 6.92
C GLY A 84 -1.66 -27.74 6.18
N ASN A 85 -1.42 -26.71 5.38
CA ASN A 85 -0.27 -26.64 4.45
C ASN A 85 0.85 -25.71 4.94
N ILE A 86 0.61 -24.96 6.01
CA ILE A 86 1.63 -24.20 6.72
C ILE A 86 2.45 -25.18 7.56
N GLN A 87 3.75 -25.25 7.31
CA GLN A 87 4.67 -26.07 8.12
C GLN A 87 4.96 -25.40 9.46
N SER A 88 5.18 -24.08 9.45
CA SER A 88 5.38 -23.26 10.63
C SER A 88 5.16 -21.78 10.30
N PHE A 89 4.96 -20.95 11.32
CA PHE A 89 4.97 -19.51 11.16
C PHE A 89 5.46 -18.83 12.44
N ASP A 90 6.12 -17.68 12.27
CA ASP A 90 6.55 -16.80 13.35
C ASP A 90 5.88 -15.45 13.22
N VAL A 91 5.19 -14.98 14.27
CA VAL A 91 4.59 -13.63 14.28
C VAL A 91 5.72 -12.60 14.47
N LEU A 92 5.92 -11.74 13.48
CA LEU A 92 6.95 -10.69 13.51
C LEU A 92 6.40 -9.38 14.10
N ASN A 93 5.12 -9.09 13.84
CA ASN A 93 4.43 -7.93 14.39
C ASN A 93 2.93 -8.23 14.55
N ALA A 94 2.32 -7.74 15.62
CA ALA A 94 0.88 -7.79 15.82
C ALA A 94 0.47 -6.60 16.68
N SER A 95 -0.50 -5.82 16.21
CA SER A 95 -1.05 -4.69 16.97
C SER A 95 -2.51 -4.50 16.65
N GLN A 96 -3.28 -4.11 17.67
CA GLN A 96 -4.56 -3.47 17.46
C GLN A 96 -4.31 -1.98 17.18
N LEU A 97 -5.02 -1.44 16.21
CA LEU A 97 -4.95 -0.04 15.84
C LEU A 97 -6.05 0.77 16.53
N PRO A 98 -5.94 2.12 16.54
CA PRO A 98 -6.92 3.01 17.17
C PRO A 98 -8.38 2.82 16.73
N ASP A 99 -8.60 2.35 15.50
CA ASP A 99 -9.92 2.03 14.94
C ASP A 99 -10.48 0.67 15.42
N GLY A 100 -9.70 -0.10 16.18
CA GLY A 100 -10.03 -1.44 16.67
C GLY A 100 -9.59 -2.58 15.75
N THR A 101 -9.10 -2.28 14.54
CA THR A 101 -8.65 -3.28 13.58
C THR A 101 -7.32 -3.90 14.04
N TRP A 102 -7.19 -5.22 13.88
CA TRP A 102 -5.92 -5.91 14.10
C TRP A 102 -5.11 -5.99 12.81
N GLY A 103 -3.84 -5.60 12.89
CA GLY A 103 -2.83 -5.86 11.87
C GLY A 103 -1.82 -6.88 12.37
N VAL A 104 -1.51 -7.88 11.54
CA VAL A 104 -0.52 -8.93 11.84
C VAL A 104 0.44 -9.07 10.67
N MET A 105 1.72 -9.18 10.99
CA MET A 105 2.76 -9.62 10.07
C MET A 105 3.42 -10.88 10.62
N LEU A 106 3.60 -11.87 9.76
CA LEU A 106 4.23 -13.13 10.11
C LEU A 106 5.18 -13.60 9.01
N LYS A 107 6.15 -14.42 9.42
CA LYS A 107 6.99 -15.22 8.53
C LYS A 107 6.39 -16.61 8.45
N ALA A 108 5.83 -16.99 7.31
CA ALA A 108 5.25 -18.31 7.08
C ALA A 108 6.21 -19.22 6.30
N VAL A 109 6.24 -20.50 6.67
CA VAL A 109 6.92 -21.56 5.92
C VAL A 109 5.84 -22.48 5.35
N VAL A 110 5.71 -22.50 4.02
CA VAL A 110 4.69 -23.26 3.29
C VAL A 110 5.34 -24.45 2.61
N SER A 111 4.79 -25.66 2.78
CA SER A 111 5.25 -26.84 2.03
C SER A 111 4.58 -26.88 0.65
N VAL A 112 5.39 -26.77 -0.40
CA VAL A 112 4.92 -26.85 -1.80
C VAL A 112 4.41 -28.25 -2.10
N SER A 113 5.07 -29.28 -1.57
CA SER A 113 4.68 -30.68 -1.77
C SER A 113 3.32 -30.97 -1.16
N LYS A 114 3.09 -30.57 0.10
CA LYS A 114 1.78 -30.75 0.77
C LYS A 114 0.68 -29.99 0.06
N LEU A 115 0.94 -28.73 -0.32
CA LEU A 115 -0.02 -27.92 -1.04
C LEU A 115 -0.35 -28.52 -2.42
N SER A 116 0.65 -29.05 -3.12
CA SER A 116 0.46 -29.72 -4.43
C SER A 116 -0.36 -30.99 -4.30
N SER A 117 -0.01 -31.89 -3.37
CA SER A 117 -0.77 -33.12 -3.12
C SER A 117 -2.21 -32.83 -2.70
N PHE A 118 -2.41 -31.81 -1.88
CA PHE A 118 -3.74 -31.38 -1.47
C PHE A 118 -4.58 -30.94 -2.68
N VAL A 119 -4.00 -30.11 -3.55
CA VAL A 119 -4.72 -29.54 -4.69
C VAL A 119 -4.98 -30.60 -5.78
N GLN A 120 -4.05 -31.54 -5.98
CA GLN A 120 -4.26 -32.73 -6.81
C GLN A 120 -5.42 -33.59 -6.29
N ALA A 121 -5.54 -33.78 -4.97
CA ALA A 121 -6.66 -34.51 -4.38
C ALA A 121 -8.02 -33.82 -4.58
N LYS A 122 -8.03 -32.52 -4.92
CA LYS A 122 -9.22 -31.76 -5.31
C LYS A 122 -9.48 -31.73 -6.82
N GLY A 123 -8.70 -32.46 -7.61
CA GLY A 123 -8.91 -32.62 -9.06
C GLY A 123 -8.22 -31.56 -9.92
N ILE A 124 -7.39 -30.70 -9.33
CA ILE A 124 -6.63 -29.69 -10.09
C ILE A 124 -5.30 -30.31 -10.53
N ALA A 125 -5.04 -30.29 -11.83
CA ALA A 125 -3.76 -30.73 -12.38
C ALA A 125 -2.65 -29.76 -11.99
N VAL A 126 -1.55 -30.29 -11.45
CA VAL A 126 -0.39 -29.50 -11.02
C VAL A 126 0.78 -29.78 -11.96
N GLU A 127 1.26 -28.75 -12.65
CA GLU A 127 2.45 -28.84 -13.49
C GLU A 127 3.68 -28.41 -12.69
N PHE A 128 4.33 -29.38 -12.03
CA PHE A 128 5.47 -29.12 -11.18
C PHE A 128 6.77 -28.97 -12.00
N ASN A 129 7.12 -27.73 -12.38
CA ASN A 129 8.40 -27.42 -13.00
C ASN A 129 9.51 -27.25 -11.94
N GLY A 130 10.04 -28.39 -11.48
CA GLY A 130 10.86 -28.57 -10.28
C GLY A 130 12.37 -28.34 -10.38
N ALA A 131 12.89 -27.49 -11.27
CA ALA A 131 14.31 -27.16 -11.24
C ALA A 131 14.62 -26.27 -10.02
N VAL A 132 15.61 -26.66 -9.19
CA VAL A 132 16.05 -25.88 -7.99
C VAL A 132 16.37 -24.43 -8.35
N PHE A 133 16.94 -24.21 -9.54
CA PHE A 133 17.21 -22.87 -10.08
C PHE A 133 15.92 -22.04 -10.28
N ALA A 134 14.89 -22.64 -10.89
CA ALA A 134 13.59 -21.97 -11.06
C ALA A 134 12.91 -21.72 -9.70
N MET A 135 13.09 -22.60 -8.73
CA MET A 135 12.55 -22.44 -7.38
C MET A 135 13.15 -21.22 -6.66
N ASN A 136 14.47 -21.03 -6.72
CA ASN A 136 15.12 -19.87 -6.10
C ASN A 136 14.67 -18.55 -6.74
N ILE A 137 14.52 -18.51 -8.08
CA ILE A 137 14.01 -17.33 -8.79
C ILE A 137 12.56 -17.05 -8.38
N LYS A 138 11.69 -18.07 -8.39
CA LYS A 138 10.28 -17.92 -7.98
C LYS A 138 10.14 -17.45 -6.53
N GLN A 139 10.98 -17.97 -5.62
CA GLN A 139 11.02 -17.51 -4.23
C GLN A 139 11.39 -16.02 -4.13
N GLN A 140 12.34 -15.56 -4.94
CA GLN A 140 12.73 -14.14 -4.95
C GLN A 140 11.60 -13.26 -5.47
N LEU A 141 10.94 -13.65 -6.56
CA LEU A 141 9.78 -12.95 -7.11
C LEU A 141 8.63 -12.87 -6.10
N LEU A 142 8.37 -13.96 -5.36
CA LEU A 142 7.39 -13.95 -4.28
C LEU A 142 7.75 -13.00 -3.15
N ASN A 143 9.03 -12.91 -2.78
CA ASN A 143 9.46 -11.97 -1.74
C ASN A 143 9.32 -10.52 -2.19
N GLU A 144 9.53 -10.24 -3.48
CA GLU A 144 9.29 -8.92 -4.09
C GLU A 144 7.80 -8.56 -4.07
N GLN A 145 6.94 -9.49 -4.48
CA GLN A 145 5.48 -9.30 -4.47
C GLN A 145 4.93 -9.17 -3.04
N GLY A 146 5.35 -10.05 -2.14
CA GLY A 146 4.94 -10.08 -0.74
C GLY A 146 5.39 -8.84 0.04
N GLU A 147 6.57 -8.30 -0.27
CA GLU A 147 7.04 -7.01 0.27
C GLU A 147 6.12 -5.87 -0.14
N PHE A 148 5.88 -5.70 -1.44
CA PHE A 148 5.06 -4.61 -1.95
C PHE A 148 3.65 -4.69 -1.37
N LYS A 149 3.03 -5.88 -1.43
CA LYS A 149 1.72 -6.13 -0.83
C LYS A 149 1.69 -5.76 0.65
N SER A 150 2.69 -6.19 1.41
CA SER A 150 2.74 -5.92 2.85
C SER A 150 2.91 -4.44 3.19
N ILE A 151 3.63 -3.70 2.36
CA ILE A 151 3.72 -2.25 2.50
C ILE A 151 2.37 -1.61 2.19
N VAL A 152 1.73 -1.96 1.08
CA VAL A 152 0.43 -1.39 0.70
C VAL A 152 -0.65 -1.69 1.75
N ASP A 153 -0.72 -2.93 2.24
CA ASP A 153 -1.63 -3.33 3.31
C ASP A 153 -1.38 -2.53 4.59
N LEU A 154 -0.10 -2.32 4.96
CA LEU A 154 0.29 -1.44 6.07
C LEU A 154 -0.19 -0.01 5.87
N LEU A 155 -0.03 0.56 4.67
CA LEU A 155 -0.45 1.93 4.38
C LEU A 155 -1.97 2.11 4.44
N MET A 156 -2.72 1.16 3.86
CA MET A 156 -4.19 1.17 3.93
C MET A 156 -4.68 1.11 5.37
N LEU A 157 -4.09 0.21 6.14
CA LEU A 157 -4.47 -0.02 7.52
C LEU A 157 -4.18 1.19 8.43
N LEU A 158 -3.15 1.98 8.11
CA LEU A 158 -2.79 3.18 8.88
C LEU A 158 -3.56 4.43 8.46
N HIS A 159 -4.25 4.43 7.31
CA HIS A 159 -4.88 5.62 6.76
C HIS A 159 -5.90 6.27 7.71
N GLU A 160 -6.93 5.52 8.13
CA GLU A 160 -7.98 6.06 9.00
C GLU A 160 -7.47 6.40 10.41
N PRO A 161 -6.69 5.51 11.09
CA PRO A 161 -6.17 5.84 12.40
C PRO A 161 -5.29 7.10 12.43
N MET A 162 -4.50 7.34 11.37
CA MET A 162 -3.65 8.52 11.31
C MET A 162 -4.42 9.85 11.15
N GLN A 163 -5.64 9.84 10.60
CA GLN A 163 -6.50 11.04 10.56
C GLN A 163 -6.92 11.50 11.96
N THR A 164 -6.88 10.61 12.95
CA THR A 164 -7.23 10.90 14.35
C THR A 164 -6.00 11.09 15.25
N ALA A 165 -4.80 11.16 14.67
CA ALA A 165 -3.54 11.19 15.43
C ALA A 165 -3.08 12.59 15.87
N TYR A 166 -3.91 13.62 15.62
CA TYR A 166 -3.58 15.02 15.87
C TYR A 166 -4.70 15.74 16.62
N ASP A 167 -4.29 16.48 17.64
CA ASP A 167 -5.12 17.43 18.36
C ASP A 167 -4.79 18.85 17.88
N TYR A 168 -5.79 19.73 17.87
CA TYR A 168 -5.67 21.08 17.34
C TYR A 168 -5.99 22.13 18.39
N GLU A 169 -5.14 23.15 18.50
CA GLU A 169 -5.35 24.33 19.33
C GLU A 169 -5.40 25.56 18.42
N ILE A 170 -6.39 26.43 18.62
CA ILE A 170 -6.52 27.70 17.90
C ILE A 170 -6.18 28.87 18.81
N LYS A 171 -5.41 29.83 18.28
CA LYS A 171 -5.15 31.12 18.89
C LYS A 171 -5.52 32.21 17.91
N THR A 172 -6.34 33.13 18.38
CA THR A 172 -6.61 34.40 17.71
C THR A 172 -5.93 35.49 18.52
N SER A 173 -5.35 36.49 17.87
CA SER A 173 -4.82 37.62 18.64
C SER A 173 -6.01 38.44 19.15
N GLU A 174 -6.36 38.28 20.41
CA GLU A 174 -7.43 39.05 21.07
C GLU A 174 -7.19 40.58 21.05
N SER A 175 -6.01 41.05 20.61
CA SER A 175 -5.61 42.45 20.79
C SER A 175 -5.26 43.23 19.53
N LYS A 176 -5.31 42.68 18.31
CA LYS A 176 -5.02 43.45 17.09
C LYS A 176 -5.82 42.94 15.90
N ALA A 177 -6.95 43.60 15.61
CA ALA A 177 -7.43 43.75 14.24
C ALA A 177 -6.26 44.30 13.42
N SER A 178 -5.51 43.41 12.77
CA SER A 178 -4.20 43.72 12.25
C SER A 178 -4.37 44.29 10.86
N SER A 179 -4.46 45.62 10.81
CA SER A 179 -4.40 46.47 9.62
C SER A 179 -5.69 46.52 8.77
N ILE A 180 -6.00 47.72 8.29
CA ILE A 180 -6.94 48.00 7.21
C ILE A 180 -6.23 47.69 5.89
N ILE A 181 -6.83 46.86 5.02
CA ILE A 181 -6.09 46.27 3.88
C ILE A 181 -6.62 46.68 2.51
N ASP A 182 -7.88 47.06 2.41
CA ASP A 182 -8.39 47.65 1.18
C ASP A 182 -8.20 49.17 1.17
N LYS A 183 -8.06 49.74 -0.03
CA LYS A 183 -8.01 51.19 -0.24
C LYS A 183 -9.30 51.90 0.23
N GLU A 184 -10.33 51.14 0.60
CA GLU A 184 -11.66 51.61 0.95
C GLU A 184 -11.94 51.62 2.47
N GLY A 185 -11.11 50.99 3.30
CA GLY A 185 -11.28 50.96 4.75
C GLY A 185 -12.30 49.95 5.30
N LYS A 186 -12.73 48.93 4.53
CA LYS A 186 -13.93 48.13 4.83
C LYS A 186 -13.69 46.74 5.41
N ASN A 187 -12.47 46.21 5.30
CA ASN A 187 -12.13 44.87 5.79
C ASN A 187 -10.96 44.92 6.78
N TRP A 188 -11.09 44.16 7.88
CA TRP A 188 -10.08 43.96 8.92
C TRP A 188 -9.61 42.52 8.89
N ASN A 189 -8.30 42.29 9.09
CA ASN A 189 -7.75 40.95 9.22
C ASN A 189 -7.76 40.48 10.68
N ILE A 190 -8.32 39.29 10.88
CA ILE A 190 -8.20 38.53 12.12
C ILE A 190 -7.11 37.48 11.91
N PRO A 191 -5.94 37.60 12.56
CA PRO A 191 -4.89 36.59 12.43
C PRO A 191 -5.27 35.33 13.18
N ILE A 192 -5.28 34.20 12.47
CA ILE A 192 -5.58 32.87 13.00
C ILE A 192 -4.29 32.05 13.01
N VAL A 193 -4.02 31.44 14.16
CA VAL A 193 -2.93 30.48 14.34
C VAL A 193 -3.51 29.16 14.83
N VAL A 194 -3.36 28.10 14.06
CA VAL A 194 -3.71 26.74 14.50
C VAL A 194 -2.44 25.93 14.71
N THR A 195 -2.29 25.32 15.88
CA THR A 195 -1.20 24.39 16.19
C THR A 195 -1.73 22.96 16.20
N ALA A 196 -1.13 22.10 15.37
CA ALA A 196 -1.38 20.66 15.40
C ALA A 196 -0.34 19.97 16.30
N THR A 197 -0.79 19.19 17.27
CA THR A 197 0.05 18.40 18.18
C THR A 197 -0.33 16.94 18.08
N THR A 198 0.66 16.05 18.05
CA THR A 198 0.38 14.62 18.02
C THR A 198 -0.23 14.11 19.32
N ASN A 199 -1.20 13.21 19.24
CA ASN A 199 -1.84 12.59 20.39
C ASN A 199 -1.39 11.12 20.57
N LYS A 200 -2.07 10.32 21.39
CA LYS A 200 -1.64 8.93 21.67
C LYS A 200 -1.79 7.99 20.48
N ASN A 201 -2.68 8.29 19.53
CA ASN A 201 -2.89 7.43 18.36
C ASN A 201 -1.66 7.43 17.44
N ILE A 202 -0.87 8.52 17.41
CA ILE A 202 0.36 8.56 16.61
C ILE A 202 1.35 7.48 17.05
N ASP A 203 1.43 7.20 18.35
CA ASP A 203 2.43 6.28 18.90
C ASP A 203 2.11 4.85 18.47
N VAL A 204 0.83 4.47 18.51
CA VAL A 204 0.36 3.15 18.05
C VAL A 204 0.64 2.97 16.56
N CYS A 205 0.26 3.94 15.74
CA CYS A 205 0.48 3.92 14.30
C CYS A 205 1.98 3.87 13.96
N SER A 206 2.79 4.68 14.64
CA SER A 206 4.22 4.79 14.38
C SER A 206 4.99 3.55 14.82
N GLU A 207 4.62 2.94 15.94
CA GLU A 207 5.21 1.68 16.41
C GLU A 207 4.87 0.53 15.47
N TYR A 208 3.62 0.45 15.00
CA TYR A 208 3.22 -0.55 14.03
C TYR A 208 3.98 -0.37 12.70
N LEU A 209 4.03 0.86 12.15
CA LEU A 209 4.80 1.17 10.95
C LEU A 209 6.28 0.80 11.10
N PHE A 210 6.94 1.28 12.17
CA PHE A 210 8.36 1.07 12.38
C PHE A 210 8.73 -0.41 12.50
N LYS A 211 7.96 -1.19 13.26
CA LYS A 211 8.18 -2.63 13.43
C LYS A 211 7.95 -3.38 12.12
N THR A 212 6.88 -3.08 11.40
CA THR A 212 6.55 -3.73 10.12
C THR A 212 7.63 -3.46 9.07
N LEU A 213 8.05 -2.21 8.88
CA LEU A 213 9.09 -1.87 7.90
C LEU A 213 10.45 -2.50 8.23
N LYS A 214 10.79 -2.59 9.51
CA LYS A 214 12.00 -3.31 9.95
C LYS A 214 11.91 -4.82 9.66
N ALA A 215 10.75 -5.43 9.80
CA ALA A 215 10.53 -6.85 9.56
C ALA A 215 10.51 -7.22 8.07
N ILE A 216 10.07 -6.30 7.20
CA ILE A 216 10.02 -6.48 5.75
C ILE A 216 11.40 -6.31 5.09
N SER A 217 12.24 -5.44 5.65
CA SER A 217 13.56 -5.11 5.11
C SER A 217 14.39 -6.36 4.77
N LEU A 218 15.12 -6.30 3.65
CA LEU A 218 16.16 -7.27 3.35
C LEU A 218 17.14 -7.39 4.52
N THR A 219 17.53 -8.63 4.83
CA THR A 219 18.62 -8.89 5.77
C THR A 219 19.96 -8.54 5.14
N ARG A 220 21.02 -8.49 5.95
CA ARG A 220 22.37 -8.20 5.46
C ARG A 220 22.83 -9.23 4.43
N GLU A 221 22.49 -10.49 4.65
CA GLU A 221 22.79 -11.61 3.76
C GLU A 221 22.03 -11.46 2.45
N GLU A 222 20.74 -11.14 2.49
CA GLU A 222 19.95 -10.93 1.27
C GLU A 222 20.46 -9.73 0.45
N VAL A 223 20.88 -8.63 1.09
CA VAL A 223 21.51 -7.48 0.40
C VAL A 223 22.79 -7.89 -0.32
N GLN A 224 23.62 -8.74 0.30
CA GLN A 224 24.83 -9.28 -0.35
C GLN A 224 24.47 -10.14 -1.56
N THR A 225 23.47 -11.02 -1.42
CA THR A 225 22.97 -11.84 -2.54
C THR A 225 22.45 -10.95 -3.69
N TYR A 226 21.70 -9.89 -3.40
CA TYR A 226 21.22 -8.96 -4.43
C TYR A 226 22.39 -8.27 -5.16
N ALA A 227 23.44 -7.87 -4.44
CA ALA A 227 24.63 -7.28 -5.03
C ALA A 227 25.38 -8.26 -5.95
N GLU A 228 25.55 -9.51 -5.54
CA GLU A 228 26.17 -10.57 -6.35
C GLU A 228 25.38 -10.85 -7.64
N LEU A 229 24.05 -10.85 -7.55
CA LEU A 229 23.13 -11.01 -8.68
C LEU A 229 23.01 -9.75 -9.55
N LYS A 230 23.70 -8.65 -9.21
CA LYS A 230 23.56 -7.34 -9.87
C LYS A 230 22.11 -6.84 -9.91
N LYS A 231 21.32 -7.18 -8.89
CA LYS A 231 19.94 -6.71 -8.73
C LYS A 231 19.92 -5.40 -7.94
N LEU A 232 19.01 -4.52 -8.33
CA LEU A 232 18.75 -3.29 -7.60
C LEU A 232 18.01 -3.58 -6.30
N TYR A 233 18.27 -2.75 -5.30
CA TYR A 233 17.51 -2.64 -4.07
C TYR A 233 17.48 -1.16 -3.66
N PHE A 234 16.47 -0.78 -2.88
CA PHE A 234 16.18 0.61 -2.57
C PHE A 234 16.34 0.86 -1.08
N GLN A 235 17.11 1.89 -0.72
CA GLN A 235 17.35 2.22 0.68
C GLN A 235 16.32 3.23 1.17
N TYR A 236 15.84 3.03 2.40
CA TYR A 236 15.02 3.99 3.12
C TYR A 236 15.53 4.16 4.54
N GLU A 237 15.38 5.35 5.12
CA GLU A 237 15.64 5.59 6.54
C GLU A 237 14.33 5.77 7.30
N ILE A 238 14.11 4.97 8.34
CA ILE A 238 12.95 5.11 9.22
C ILE A 238 13.41 5.56 10.60
N THR A 239 12.79 6.60 11.14
CA THR A 239 13.15 7.16 12.43
C THR A 239 11.93 7.35 13.32
N TYR A 240 11.98 6.83 14.54
CA TYR A 240 10.92 7.03 15.54
C TYR A 240 11.50 7.00 16.96
N LYS A 241 11.05 7.91 17.84
CA LYS A 241 11.55 8.06 19.22
C LYS A 241 13.09 8.03 19.34
N GLY A 242 13.77 8.73 18.43
CA GLY A 242 15.24 8.80 18.37
C GLY A 242 15.95 7.56 17.84
N GLN A 243 15.22 6.49 17.51
CA GLN A 243 15.77 5.30 16.86
C GLN A 243 15.72 5.47 15.34
N SER A 244 16.87 5.64 14.70
CA SER A 244 16.99 5.58 13.23
C SER A 244 17.41 4.18 12.79
N LYS A 245 16.77 3.69 11.73
CA LYS A 245 17.11 2.43 11.09
C LYS A 245 17.09 2.58 9.57
N LYS A 246 18.17 2.13 8.93
CA LYS A 246 18.19 1.90 7.48
C LYS A 246 17.49 0.59 7.17
N ILE A 247 16.54 0.64 6.25
CA ILE A 247 15.85 -0.51 5.66
C ILE A 247 16.19 -0.60 4.17
N TYR A 248 16.09 -1.81 3.65
CA TYR A 248 16.43 -2.14 2.27
C TYR A 248 15.24 -2.86 1.64
N LEU A 249 14.67 -2.25 0.60
CA LEU A 249 13.47 -2.73 -0.11
C LEU A 249 13.89 -3.39 -1.41
N ARG A 250 13.19 -4.46 -1.77
CA ARG A 250 13.43 -5.26 -2.97
C ARG A 250 12.97 -4.57 -4.25
N THR A 251 11.95 -3.72 -4.18
CA THR A 251 11.33 -3.11 -5.38
C THR A 251 11.26 -1.57 -5.33
N LEU A 252 11.24 -0.96 -6.52
CA LEU A 252 11.03 0.48 -6.67
C LEU A 252 9.62 0.87 -6.20
N ALA A 253 8.62 0.06 -6.56
CA ALA A 253 7.22 0.25 -6.18
C ALA A 253 7.03 0.36 -4.66
N SER A 254 7.70 -0.51 -3.89
CA SER A 254 7.74 -0.43 -2.42
C SER A 254 8.27 0.92 -1.93
N SER A 255 9.37 1.41 -2.50
CA SER A 255 9.98 2.68 -2.10
C SER A 255 9.13 3.91 -2.48
N LEU A 256 8.43 3.84 -3.61
CA LEU A 256 7.49 4.87 -4.05
C LEU A 256 6.24 4.89 -3.14
N ALA A 257 5.71 3.72 -2.76
CA ALA A 257 4.60 3.62 -1.82
C ALA A 257 4.92 4.31 -0.48
N LEU A 258 6.12 4.08 0.08
CA LEU A 258 6.55 4.77 1.30
C LEU A 258 6.73 6.28 1.12
N THR A 259 7.24 6.70 -0.04
CA THR A 259 7.38 8.12 -0.36
C THR A 259 6.03 8.81 -0.47
N ASN A 260 5.05 8.17 -1.12
CA ASN A 260 3.67 8.65 -1.21
C ASN A 260 3.01 8.74 0.16
N PHE A 261 3.24 7.74 1.02
CA PHE A 261 2.75 7.78 2.39
C PHE A 261 3.28 8.96 3.20
N ASN A 262 4.54 9.35 2.99
CA ASN A 262 5.13 10.52 3.65
C ASN A 262 4.37 11.81 3.32
N TYR A 263 3.91 11.96 2.07
CA TYR A 263 3.03 13.06 1.68
C TYR A 263 1.65 12.94 2.36
N CYS A 264 1.10 11.74 2.52
CA CYS A 264 -0.18 11.55 3.23
C CYS A 264 -0.13 12.01 4.68
N ILE A 265 1.02 11.90 5.35
CA ILE A 265 1.21 12.37 6.72
C ILE A 265 0.93 13.88 6.81
N GLU A 266 1.43 14.68 5.86
CA GLU A 266 1.14 16.11 5.80
C GLU A 266 -0.35 16.39 5.60
N GLY A 267 -1.02 15.57 4.78
CA GLY A 267 -2.47 15.54 4.66
C GLY A 267 -3.14 15.33 6.02
N TYR A 268 -2.82 14.27 6.76
CA TYR A 268 -3.44 13.98 8.05
C TYR A 268 -3.29 15.11 9.07
N ILE A 269 -2.14 15.80 9.08
CA ILE A 269 -1.89 16.97 9.95
C ILE A 269 -2.82 18.14 9.59
N ARG A 270 -3.31 18.22 8.35
CA ARG A 270 -4.25 19.26 7.87
C ARG A 270 -5.71 18.90 8.08
N SER A 271 -6.02 17.78 8.76
CA SER A 271 -7.39 17.28 8.94
C SER A 271 -8.22 18.07 9.96
N PHE A 272 -8.32 19.38 9.76
CA PHE A 272 -9.12 20.26 10.59
C PHE A 272 -9.88 21.28 9.74
N LYS A 273 -10.85 21.90 10.38
CA LYS A 273 -11.51 23.10 9.90
C LYS A 273 -11.63 24.08 11.05
N VAL A 274 -11.49 25.36 10.74
CA VAL A 274 -11.86 26.43 11.65
C VAL A 274 -13.29 26.83 11.33
N VAL A 275 -14.08 27.04 12.38
CA VAL A 275 -15.49 27.41 12.30
C VAL A 275 -15.71 28.63 13.19
N SER A 276 -16.49 29.57 12.69
CA SER A 276 -17.03 30.70 13.45
C SER A 276 -18.53 30.86 13.11
N ASP A 277 -19.19 31.84 13.72
CA ASP A 277 -20.59 32.19 13.40
C ASP A 277 -20.75 32.78 11.99
N VAL A 278 -19.63 33.15 11.35
CA VAL A 278 -19.55 33.67 9.99
C VAL A 278 -18.61 32.77 9.16
N GLU A 279 -18.77 32.78 7.84
CA GLU A 279 -17.88 32.07 6.92
C GLU A 279 -16.40 32.50 7.13
N THR A 280 -15.51 31.52 7.24
CA THR A 280 -14.08 31.71 7.46
C THR A 280 -13.31 31.38 6.18
N TYR A 281 -12.38 32.24 5.78
CA TYR A 281 -11.50 31.99 4.65
C TYR A 281 -10.12 31.58 5.15
N GLY A 282 -9.47 30.64 4.46
CA GLY A 282 -8.19 30.09 4.91
C GLY A 282 -7.26 29.78 3.75
N ASN A 283 -6.39 30.74 3.41
CA ASN A 283 -5.20 30.53 2.59
C ASN A 283 -4.05 31.23 3.30
N GLY A 284 -3.09 30.47 3.83
CA GLY A 284 -1.96 31.06 4.54
C GLY A 284 -0.75 30.14 4.66
N GLU A 285 0.21 30.62 5.42
CA GLU A 285 1.51 29.99 5.60
C GLU A 285 1.44 28.80 6.54
N ILE A 286 2.28 27.81 6.28
CA ILE A 286 2.27 26.54 7.00
C ILE A 286 3.71 26.20 7.35
N HIS A 287 3.95 26.00 8.64
CA HIS A 287 5.23 25.61 9.17
C HIS A 287 5.14 24.19 9.73
N PHE A 288 5.64 23.21 8.98
CA PHE A 288 5.83 21.87 9.49
C PHE A 288 7.09 21.81 10.37
N TYR A 289 6.95 21.31 11.60
CA TYR A 289 8.10 21.07 12.48
C TYR A 289 8.95 19.89 12.03
N LYS A 290 8.47 19.16 11.01
CA LYS A 290 9.11 18.01 10.42
C LYS A 290 8.80 17.95 8.94
N VAL A 291 9.84 18.05 8.11
CA VAL A 291 9.70 18.08 6.66
C VAL A 291 9.83 16.67 6.10
N ALA A 292 8.94 16.29 5.18
CA ALA A 292 9.06 15.06 4.42
C ALA A 292 10.33 15.10 3.56
N HIS A 293 11.16 14.06 3.64
CA HIS A 293 12.34 13.91 2.80
C HIS A 293 12.22 12.62 1.98
N PRO A 294 12.40 12.68 0.65
CA PRO A 294 12.46 11.48 -0.17
C PRO A 294 13.51 10.51 0.37
N GLY A 295 13.16 9.22 0.46
CA GLY A 295 14.07 8.20 1.00
C GLY A 295 14.12 8.13 2.54
N SER A 296 13.31 8.91 3.26
CA SER A 296 13.17 8.76 4.71
C SER A 296 11.76 9.01 5.24
N ILE A 297 11.35 8.26 6.25
CA ILE A 297 10.16 8.51 7.05
C ILE A 297 10.61 8.78 8.48
N THR A 298 10.26 9.95 8.99
CA THR A 298 10.62 10.33 10.35
C THR A 298 9.32 10.61 11.10
N LEU A 299 8.98 9.75 12.06
CA LEU A 299 7.69 9.75 12.79
C LEU A 299 7.78 10.56 14.07
N LEU A 300 6.74 11.32 14.39
CA LEU A 300 6.62 12.08 15.64
C LEU A 300 6.09 11.17 16.76
N ALA A 301 6.57 11.41 17.98
CA ALA A 301 6.01 10.81 19.19
C ALA A 301 4.86 11.69 19.71
N SER A 302 3.99 11.11 20.55
CA SER A 302 2.89 11.80 21.21
C SER A 302 3.35 13.05 21.97
N GLY A 303 2.56 14.13 21.90
CA GLY A 303 2.83 15.42 22.55
C GLY A 303 3.79 16.33 21.78
N GLN A 304 4.27 15.93 20.60
CA GLN A 304 5.14 16.76 19.77
C GLN A 304 4.31 17.64 18.82
N LYS A 305 4.76 18.89 18.60
CA LYS A 305 4.15 19.75 17.58
C LYS A 305 4.43 19.20 16.19
N ALA A 306 3.39 19.05 15.39
CA ALA A 306 3.48 18.56 14.01
C ALA A 306 3.55 19.71 13.01
N ALA A 307 2.65 20.69 13.14
CA ALA A 307 2.66 21.89 12.31
C ALA A 307 2.00 23.09 13.00
N THR A 308 2.32 24.28 12.50
CA THR A 308 1.61 25.52 12.78
C THR A 308 1.08 26.09 11.47
N PHE A 309 -0.20 26.45 11.45
CA PHE A 309 -0.91 27.05 10.32
C PHE A 309 -1.24 28.49 10.67
N MET A 310 -0.90 29.43 9.79
CA MET A 310 -1.07 30.87 10.03
C MET A 310 -1.70 31.53 8.82
N TRP A 311 -2.84 32.19 9.01
CA TRP A 311 -3.47 32.96 7.95
C TRP A 311 -4.26 34.11 8.55
N ASP A 312 -4.62 35.06 7.69
CA ASP A 312 -5.53 36.12 8.05
C ASP A 312 -6.93 35.81 7.52
N ASP A 313 -7.93 35.97 8.37
CA ASP A 313 -9.34 35.85 8.00
C ASP A 313 -9.95 37.26 7.86
N PRO A 314 -10.13 37.76 6.62
CA PRO A 314 -10.68 39.09 6.40
C PRO A 314 -12.16 39.13 6.76
N LYS A 315 -12.58 40.18 7.46
CA LYS A 315 -13.95 40.40 7.91
C LYS A 315 -14.34 41.87 7.84
N THR A 316 -15.60 42.16 7.54
CA THR A 316 -16.19 43.50 7.73
C THR A 316 -16.56 43.73 9.19
N LEU A 317 -16.81 44.99 9.59
CA LEU A 317 -17.20 45.35 10.95
C LEU A 317 -18.48 44.62 11.35
N GLN A 318 -19.45 44.59 10.45
CA GLN A 318 -20.70 43.89 10.65
C GLN A 318 -20.46 42.39 10.90
N GLN A 319 -19.53 41.75 10.18
CA GLN A 319 -19.20 40.35 10.43
C GLN A 319 -18.50 40.16 11.77
N ILE A 320 -17.58 41.06 12.15
CA ILE A 320 -16.84 41.00 13.42
C ILE A 320 -17.80 41.09 14.62
N GLU A 321 -18.79 41.99 14.56
CA GLU A 321 -19.81 42.14 15.60
C GLU A 321 -20.64 40.86 15.83
N HIS A 322 -20.69 39.97 14.85
CA HIS A 322 -21.41 38.69 14.93
C HIS A 322 -20.50 37.49 15.24
N ILE A 323 -19.18 37.66 15.30
CA ILE A 323 -18.26 36.57 15.65
C ILE A 323 -18.16 36.46 17.17
N SER A 324 -18.71 35.38 17.73
CA SER A 324 -18.55 35.06 19.14
C SER A 324 -17.19 34.44 19.46
N GLY A 325 -16.54 33.84 18.47
CA GLY A 325 -15.20 33.27 18.57
C GLY A 325 -14.89 32.30 17.43
N TYR A 326 -13.67 31.76 17.45
CA TYR A 326 -13.23 30.74 16.52
C TYR A 326 -13.02 29.41 17.23
N VAL A 327 -13.50 28.33 16.61
CA VAL A 327 -13.31 26.97 17.10
C VAL A 327 -12.63 26.16 16.02
N VAL A 328 -11.56 25.45 16.37
CA VAL A 328 -10.96 24.44 15.51
C VAL A 328 -11.60 23.09 15.80
N LYS A 329 -12.01 22.38 14.74
CA LYS A 329 -12.59 21.04 14.83
C LYS A 329 -11.83 20.12 13.87
N PRO A 330 -11.50 18.87 14.27
CA PRO A 330 -11.08 17.86 13.33
C PRO A 330 -12.13 17.68 12.22
N ARG A 331 -11.70 17.38 10.98
CA ARG A 331 -12.64 17.07 9.89
C ARG A 331 -13.38 15.74 10.10
N GLY A 332 -12.89 14.91 11.02
CA GLY A 332 -13.38 13.55 11.24
C GLY A 332 -12.63 12.55 10.36
N ILE A 333 -13.01 11.27 10.46
CA ILE A 333 -12.49 10.22 9.59
C ILE A 333 -13.27 10.26 8.30
N HIS A 334 -12.58 10.47 7.19
CA HIS A 334 -13.12 10.29 5.85
C HIS A 334 -12.26 9.26 5.12
N SER A 335 -12.89 8.17 4.66
CA SER A 335 -12.19 7.09 3.96
C SER A 335 -12.89 6.77 2.67
N LEU A 336 -12.19 7.03 1.57
CA LEU A 336 -12.52 6.46 0.27
C LEU A 336 -11.91 5.07 0.10
N ILE A 337 -11.11 4.58 1.07
CA ILE A 337 -10.47 3.27 0.96
C ILE A 337 -11.45 2.21 1.44
N LYS A 338 -12.04 1.48 0.50
CA LYS A 338 -12.84 0.28 0.79
C LYS A 338 -12.56 -0.77 -0.24
N ASN A 339 -12.87 -2.02 0.10
CA ASN A 339 -12.69 -3.14 -0.80
C ASN A 339 -11.26 -3.16 -1.37
N GLY A 340 -10.22 -2.89 -0.57
CA GLY A 340 -8.82 -2.95 -0.99
C GLY A 340 -8.31 -1.84 -1.91
N GLY A 341 -9.09 -0.78 -2.16
CA GLY A 341 -8.68 0.34 -3.01
C GLY A 341 -9.46 1.63 -2.75
N VAL A 342 -9.16 2.68 -3.51
CA VAL A 342 -9.95 3.94 -3.49
C VAL A 342 -11.23 3.72 -4.28
N VAL A 343 -12.38 3.88 -3.62
CA VAL A 343 -13.71 3.82 -4.25
C VAL A 343 -13.88 4.99 -5.20
N ILE A 344 -14.08 4.67 -6.48
CA ILE A 344 -14.36 5.63 -7.56
C ILE A 344 -15.85 5.91 -7.64
N TYR A 345 -16.66 4.87 -7.51
CA TYR A 345 -18.10 4.96 -7.32
C TYR A 345 -18.62 3.68 -6.66
N GLU A 346 -19.74 3.82 -5.97
CA GLU A 346 -20.49 2.72 -5.38
C GLU A 346 -21.99 3.00 -5.55
N GLU A 347 -22.72 2.07 -6.15
CA GLU A 347 -24.16 2.13 -6.37
C GLU A 347 -24.76 0.74 -6.15
N ASN A 348 -25.74 0.63 -5.25
CA ASN A 348 -26.45 -0.63 -4.95
C ASN A 348 -25.53 -1.82 -4.59
N GLY A 349 -24.42 -1.56 -3.88
CA GLY A 349 -23.46 -2.57 -3.48
C GLY A 349 -22.49 -3.00 -4.60
N HIS A 350 -22.57 -2.37 -5.76
CA HIS A 350 -21.62 -2.54 -6.86
C HIS A 350 -20.78 -1.30 -7.05
N GLY A 351 -19.53 -1.45 -7.49
CA GLY A 351 -18.70 -0.28 -7.70
C GLY A 351 -17.41 -0.53 -8.45
N LEU A 352 -16.63 0.52 -8.55
CA LEU A 352 -15.28 0.50 -9.09
C LEU A 352 -14.33 1.03 -8.02
N VAL A 353 -13.26 0.29 -7.74
CA VAL A 353 -12.13 0.80 -6.97
C VAL A 353 -10.89 0.92 -7.85
N ALA A 354 -10.02 1.86 -7.50
CA ALA A 354 -8.68 1.99 -8.06
C ALA A 354 -7.61 1.65 -7.01
N ALA A 355 -6.47 1.13 -7.46
CA ALA A 355 -5.33 0.85 -6.60
C ALA A 355 -4.84 2.15 -5.93
N ILE A 356 -4.44 2.06 -4.66
CA ILE A 356 -4.01 3.24 -3.89
C ILE A 356 -2.61 3.74 -4.29
N THR A 357 -1.85 2.92 -5.01
CA THR A 357 -0.53 3.26 -5.55
C THR A 357 -0.45 2.84 -7.02
N ASP A 358 0.43 3.47 -7.77
CA ASP A 358 0.82 2.97 -9.10
C ASP A 358 1.74 1.77 -8.95
N ILE A 359 1.67 0.82 -9.89
CA ILE A 359 2.51 -0.37 -9.88
C ILE A 359 3.92 0.00 -10.36
N ASP A 360 4.03 0.75 -11.46
CA ASP A 360 5.28 1.33 -11.97
C ASP A 360 4.96 2.55 -12.85
N PRO A 361 5.72 3.66 -12.76
CA PRO A 361 5.50 4.85 -13.59
C PRO A 361 5.83 4.67 -15.08
N ALA A 362 6.45 3.56 -15.52
CA ALA A 362 7.00 3.46 -16.86
C ALA A 362 7.02 2.05 -17.49
N MET A 363 5.85 1.44 -17.76
CA MET A 363 5.75 0.11 -18.39
C MET A 363 5.14 0.11 -19.80
N LYS A 364 5.60 -0.78 -20.69
CA LYS A 364 4.91 -1.06 -21.96
C LYS A 364 3.53 -1.70 -21.70
N TRP A 365 2.58 -1.53 -22.62
CA TRP A 365 1.18 -1.96 -22.42
C TRP A 365 1.00 -3.47 -22.13
N ASP A 366 1.77 -4.32 -22.80
CA ASP A 366 1.75 -5.77 -22.60
C ASP A 366 2.25 -6.17 -21.21
N VAL A 367 3.33 -5.52 -20.76
CA VAL A 367 3.87 -5.67 -19.41
C VAL A 367 2.89 -5.12 -18.38
N ALA A 368 2.36 -3.92 -18.62
CA ALA A 368 1.37 -3.25 -17.78
C ALA A 368 0.13 -4.10 -17.53
N LYS A 369 -0.43 -4.68 -18.60
CA LYS A 369 -1.61 -5.54 -18.51
C LYS A 369 -1.31 -6.75 -17.63
N LYS A 370 -0.19 -7.43 -17.90
CA LYS A 370 0.25 -8.59 -17.12
C LYS A 370 0.44 -8.24 -15.64
N GLU A 371 1.10 -7.14 -15.34
CA GLU A 371 1.35 -6.69 -13.96
C GLU A 371 0.06 -6.33 -13.21
N CYS A 372 -0.92 -5.70 -13.88
CA CYS A 372 -2.24 -5.49 -13.29
C CYS A 372 -3.00 -6.81 -13.07
N ASP A 373 -2.97 -7.71 -14.05
CA ASP A 373 -3.66 -9.02 -13.99
C ASP A 373 -3.01 -9.95 -12.94
N GLU A 374 -1.74 -9.74 -12.58
CA GLU A 374 -0.99 -10.47 -11.54
C GLU A 374 -0.98 -9.74 -10.18
N LEU A 375 -1.61 -8.56 -10.09
CA LEU A 375 -1.61 -7.75 -8.88
C LEU A 375 -2.51 -8.38 -7.80
N GLY A 376 -1.92 -8.66 -6.63
CA GLY A 376 -2.64 -9.01 -5.41
C GLY A 376 -2.55 -7.88 -4.39
N MET A 377 -3.60 -7.07 -4.26
CA MET A 377 -3.62 -5.87 -3.41
C MET A 377 -4.90 -5.81 -2.56
N GLY A 378 -4.76 -5.49 -1.27
CA GLY A 378 -5.89 -5.28 -0.35
C GLY A 378 -6.78 -6.50 -0.13
N GLY A 379 -6.25 -7.72 -0.35
CA GLY A 379 -6.99 -8.97 -0.27
C GLY A 379 -7.72 -9.38 -1.56
N TYR A 380 -7.52 -8.65 -2.66
CA TYR A 380 -8.14 -8.91 -3.96
C TYR A 380 -7.09 -9.19 -5.03
N HIS A 381 -7.48 -9.98 -6.06
CA HIS A 381 -6.58 -10.47 -7.13
C HIS A 381 -7.19 -10.29 -8.54
N ASP A 382 -8.42 -9.79 -8.63
CA ASP A 382 -9.14 -9.47 -9.86
C ASP A 382 -8.85 -8.04 -10.35
N TRP A 383 -7.66 -7.54 -10.03
CA TRP A 383 -7.14 -6.27 -10.51
C TRP A 383 -6.87 -6.33 -12.01
N ARG A 384 -7.11 -5.22 -12.72
CA ARG A 384 -6.91 -5.12 -14.17
C ARG A 384 -6.66 -3.69 -14.60
N LEU A 385 -6.21 -3.50 -15.84
CA LEU A 385 -6.22 -2.18 -16.45
C LEU A 385 -7.66 -1.64 -16.60
N PRO A 386 -7.89 -0.33 -16.40
CA PRO A 386 -9.20 0.27 -16.62
C PRO A 386 -9.58 0.28 -18.10
N SER A 387 -10.86 0.09 -18.37
CA SER A 387 -11.43 0.45 -19.68
C SER A 387 -11.42 1.97 -19.86
N VAL A 388 -11.59 2.43 -21.11
CA VAL A 388 -11.67 3.88 -21.41
C VAL A 388 -12.76 4.59 -20.60
N LYS A 389 -13.91 3.93 -20.41
CA LYS A 389 -15.03 4.48 -19.64
C LYS A 389 -14.71 4.58 -18.15
N GLU A 390 -14.08 3.55 -17.59
CA GLU A 390 -13.68 3.53 -16.18
C GLU A 390 -12.56 4.53 -15.90
N LEU A 391 -11.61 4.67 -16.83
CA LEU A 391 -10.60 5.72 -16.73
C LEU A 391 -11.26 7.10 -16.70
N LYS A 392 -12.26 7.36 -17.55
CA LYS A 392 -13.03 8.61 -17.50
C LYS A 392 -13.71 8.81 -16.13
N LEU A 393 -14.30 7.76 -15.56
CA LEU A 393 -14.93 7.83 -14.23
C LEU A 393 -13.91 8.12 -13.13
N VAL A 394 -12.74 7.50 -13.18
CA VAL A 394 -11.59 7.77 -12.29
C VAL A 394 -11.24 9.26 -12.34
N TYR A 395 -10.99 9.82 -13.54
CA TYR A 395 -10.67 11.24 -13.69
C TYR A 395 -11.83 12.16 -13.25
N GLN A 396 -13.08 11.81 -13.57
CA GLN A 396 -14.24 12.64 -13.25
C GLN A 396 -14.57 12.66 -11.77
N ASN A 397 -14.48 11.52 -11.09
CA ASN A 397 -14.85 11.44 -9.67
C ASN A 397 -13.69 11.86 -8.79
N LEU A 398 -12.46 11.47 -9.13
CA LEU A 398 -11.28 11.90 -8.37
C LEU A 398 -10.90 13.36 -8.66
N GLY A 399 -11.19 13.87 -9.86
CA GLY A 399 -10.94 15.27 -10.22
C GLY A 399 -11.94 16.26 -9.60
N LYS A 400 -13.19 15.85 -9.34
CA LYS A 400 -14.17 16.68 -8.60
C LYS A 400 -13.74 16.94 -7.17
N ASP A 401 -13.11 15.94 -6.57
CA ASP A 401 -12.65 15.96 -5.20
C ASP A 401 -11.19 16.43 -5.08
N ASP A 402 -10.58 16.89 -6.18
CA ASP A 402 -9.22 17.41 -6.22
C ASP A 402 -8.12 16.41 -5.79
N ILE A 403 -8.40 15.13 -5.96
CA ILE A 403 -7.55 14.02 -5.56
C ILE A 403 -6.51 13.78 -6.65
N GLY A 404 -5.25 13.54 -6.29
CA GLY A 404 -4.21 13.05 -7.23
C GLY A 404 -3.87 13.99 -8.39
N GLY A 405 -4.28 15.26 -8.33
CA GLY A 405 -4.08 16.25 -9.39
C GLY A 405 -5.09 16.16 -10.55
N PHE A 406 -6.12 15.31 -10.47
CA PHE A 406 -7.08 15.09 -11.57
C PHE A 406 -7.95 16.33 -11.93
N ASN A 407 -7.81 17.43 -11.20
CA ASN A 407 -8.41 18.75 -11.44
C ASN A 407 -7.83 19.50 -12.66
N THR A 408 -6.54 19.37 -12.97
CA THR A 408 -5.91 20.15 -14.06
C THR A 408 -6.08 19.50 -15.43
N ILE A 409 -7.30 19.58 -15.99
CA ILE A 409 -7.47 19.48 -17.45
C ILE A 409 -7.12 20.86 -18.04
N THR A 410 -5.84 21.20 -18.15
CA THR A 410 -5.47 22.32 -19.03
C THR A 410 -5.64 21.85 -20.46
N LYS A 411 -6.78 22.19 -21.09
CA LYS A 411 -6.87 22.29 -22.55
C LYS A 411 -5.93 23.39 -23.01
N LYS A 412 -4.62 23.12 -23.09
CA LYS A 412 -3.75 23.87 -23.98
C LYS A 412 -3.68 23.09 -25.28
N ASN A 413 -4.02 23.78 -26.36
CA ASN A 413 -3.94 23.32 -27.73
C ASN A 413 -2.72 22.40 -27.91
N SER A 414 -2.98 21.19 -28.41
CA SER A 414 -2.01 20.19 -28.85
C SER A 414 -1.36 19.32 -27.75
N GLN A 415 -1.84 18.07 -27.67
CA GLN A 415 -1.06 16.85 -27.42
C GLN A 415 -0.39 16.57 -26.06
N HIS A 416 -0.62 17.35 -24.99
CA HIS A 416 0.09 17.11 -23.73
C HIS A 416 -0.85 17.18 -22.50
N VAL A 417 -0.84 16.13 -21.68
CA VAL A 417 -1.38 16.16 -20.30
C VAL A 417 -0.20 16.01 -19.35
N ALA A 418 0.18 17.12 -18.72
CA ALA A 418 1.06 17.13 -17.56
C ALA A 418 0.25 17.68 -16.41
N ILE A 419 0.18 16.94 -15.30
CA ILE A 419 -0.56 17.34 -14.10
C ILE A 419 0.43 17.50 -12.96
N GLY A 420 0.43 18.70 -12.37
CA GLY A 420 1.35 19.13 -11.33
C GLY A 420 0.66 19.42 -10.00
N ILE A 421 1.45 19.18 -8.94
CA ILE A 421 1.31 19.51 -7.51
C ILE A 421 0.22 18.73 -6.74
N PRO A 422 0.59 17.97 -5.68
CA PRO A 422 -0.37 17.34 -4.78
C PRO A 422 -1.17 18.38 -4.01
N ILE A 423 -2.49 18.25 -4.01
CA ILE A 423 -3.35 19.01 -3.11
C ILE A 423 -3.47 18.23 -1.82
N MET A 424 -3.13 18.91 -0.73
CA MET A 424 -2.99 18.33 0.59
C MET A 424 -4.36 18.30 1.27
N ASP A 425 -5.19 17.31 0.95
CA ASP A 425 -6.38 16.99 1.75
C ASP A 425 -6.15 15.71 2.56
N ALA A 426 -6.36 15.82 3.87
CA ALA A 426 -6.27 14.72 4.83
C ALA A 426 -7.18 13.53 4.55
N ASN A 427 -8.25 13.78 3.82
CA ASN A 427 -9.32 12.83 3.54
C ASN A 427 -9.06 12.01 2.28
N LEU A 428 -7.94 12.29 1.59
CA LEU A 428 -7.66 11.86 0.24
C LEU A 428 -6.28 11.19 0.20
N VAL A 429 -6.26 9.90 -0.12
CA VAL A 429 -5.02 9.17 -0.41
C VAL A 429 -4.27 9.93 -1.51
N HIS A 430 -2.99 10.23 -1.31
CA HIS A 430 -2.13 10.69 -2.40
C HIS A 430 -2.04 9.59 -3.44
N LEU A 431 -2.98 9.64 -4.37
CA LEU A 431 -2.98 8.92 -5.61
C LEU A 431 -1.72 9.35 -6.35
N GLY A 432 -0.77 8.43 -6.50
CA GLY A 432 0.39 8.58 -7.37
C GLY A 432 -0.01 9.00 -8.79
N TYR A 433 0.96 9.49 -9.55
CA TYR A 433 0.73 10.07 -10.86
C TYR A 433 0.32 9.04 -11.91
N TRP A 434 -0.72 9.37 -12.69
CA TRP A 434 -0.85 8.83 -14.05
C TRP A 434 0.17 9.57 -14.94
N SER A 435 1.41 9.08 -15.00
CA SER A 435 2.40 9.61 -15.94
C SER A 435 2.22 8.95 -17.31
N ALA A 436 1.64 9.70 -18.24
CA ALA A 436 1.86 9.49 -19.67
C ALA A 436 3.14 10.25 -20.03
N ASN A 437 4.29 9.59 -20.09
CA ASN A 437 5.53 10.26 -20.48
C ASN A 437 5.44 10.67 -21.96
N ASN A 438 5.50 11.98 -22.26
CA ASN A 438 5.71 12.70 -23.53
C ASN A 438 5.09 12.20 -24.87
N HIS A 439 4.46 11.03 -24.96
CA HIS A 439 4.00 10.43 -26.22
C HIS A 439 2.72 9.59 -26.09
N THR A 440 2.10 9.48 -24.90
CA THR A 440 0.76 8.92 -24.74
C THR A 440 -0.27 10.04 -24.82
N ALA A 441 -0.83 10.27 -26.01
CA ALA A 441 -1.87 11.26 -26.23
C ALA A 441 -3.27 10.62 -26.05
N ILE A 442 -4.11 11.24 -25.23
CA ILE A 442 -5.57 11.10 -25.36
C ILE A 442 -5.98 12.07 -26.48
N ASP A 443 -6.24 11.56 -27.68
CA ASP A 443 -6.71 12.38 -28.78
C ASP A 443 -8.21 12.66 -28.58
N PHE A 444 -8.57 13.93 -28.40
CA PHE A 444 -9.96 14.38 -28.27
C PHE A 444 -10.49 14.70 -29.67
N ASP A 445 -11.08 13.72 -30.33
CA ASP A 445 -11.77 13.99 -31.60
C ASP A 445 -13.21 14.48 -31.32
N ASN A 446 -13.68 15.44 -32.11
CA ASN A 446 -14.94 16.18 -31.91
C ASN A 446 -16.22 15.33 -32.19
N GLY A 447 -16.19 14.03 -31.96
CA GLY A 447 -17.30 13.11 -32.20
C GLY A 447 -17.14 11.80 -31.45
N GLU A 448 -17.59 11.79 -30.19
CA GLU A 448 -17.97 10.65 -29.33
C GLU A 448 -17.17 9.32 -29.42
N SER A 449 -15.91 9.34 -29.84
CA SER A 449 -15.05 8.17 -29.89
C SER A 449 -13.64 8.53 -29.49
N PHE A 450 -13.11 7.80 -28.49
CA PHE A 450 -11.72 7.93 -28.05
C PHE A 450 -10.87 6.93 -28.82
N LYS A 451 -9.83 7.39 -29.52
CA LYS A 451 -8.72 6.51 -29.93
C LYS A 451 -7.59 6.67 -28.92
N ILE A 452 -7.46 5.70 -28.02
CA ILE A 452 -6.22 5.55 -27.26
C ILE A 452 -5.23 4.83 -28.18
N ARG A 453 -4.21 5.54 -28.68
CA ARG A 453 -3.05 4.85 -29.25
C ARG A 453 -2.18 4.37 -28.11
N PHE A 454 -2.20 3.07 -27.85
CA PHE A 454 -1.14 2.41 -27.10
C PHE A 454 0.08 2.25 -28.01
N ASP A 455 0.69 3.35 -28.44
CA ASP A 455 1.95 3.29 -29.18
C ASP A 455 3.10 3.01 -28.19
N ILE A 456 3.66 1.80 -28.26
CA ILE A 456 5.05 1.34 -27.98
C ILE A 456 5.82 1.85 -26.73
N CYS A 457 5.24 2.68 -25.87
CA CYS A 457 5.93 3.47 -24.85
C CYS A 457 5.28 3.39 -23.46
N ASN A 458 6.08 3.77 -22.47
CA ASN A 458 5.90 3.61 -21.03
C ASN A 458 4.64 4.32 -20.48
N CYS A 459 3.76 3.56 -19.83
CA CYS A 459 2.53 3.98 -19.16
C CYS A 459 2.69 3.82 -17.63
N SER A 460 2.17 4.77 -16.84
CA SER A 460 1.89 4.55 -15.41
C SER A 460 0.61 3.71 -15.25
N THR A 461 0.69 2.61 -14.50
CA THR A 461 -0.34 1.56 -14.46
C THR A 461 -1.07 1.56 -13.12
N ARG A 462 -2.17 2.31 -13.05
CA ARG A 462 -3.12 2.17 -11.93
C ARG A 462 -4.15 1.11 -12.27
N ALA A 463 -4.10 -0.01 -11.55
CA ALA A 463 -5.09 -1.07 -11.66
C ALA A 463 -6.45 -0.63 -11.09
N VAL A 464 -7.52 -1.16 -11.66
CA VAL A 464 -8.89 -1.01 -11.15
C VAL A 464 -9.52 -2.38 -10.95
N ARG A 465 -10.59 -2.40 -10.17
CA ARG A 465 -11.36 -3.60 -9.89
C ARG A 465 -12.83 -3.26 -9.67
N SER A 466 -13.71 -4.15 -10.13
CA SER A 466 -15.14 -4.05 -9.87
C SER A 466 -15.50 -4.86 -8.62
N PHE A 467 -16.46 -4.40 -7.84
CA PHE A 467 -16.98 -5.15 -6.69
C PHE A 467 -18.49 -5.21 -6.69
#